data_AF-A0A7J4KJC5-F1
#
_entry.id   AF-A0A7J4KJC5-F1
#
_cell.length_a   1.000
_cell.length_b   1.000
_cell.length_c   1.000
_cell.angle_alpha   90.00
_cell.angle_beta   90.00
_cell.angle_gamma   90.00
#
_symmetry.space_group_name_H-M   'P 1'
#
loop_
_entity.id
_entity.type
_entity.pdbx_description
1 polymer ?
#
loop_
_entity_poly.entity_id
_entity_poly.type
_entity_poly.pdbx_seq_one_letter_code
_entity_poly.pdbx_strand_id
1 'polypeptide(L)'
;MLVIYSVVGLYFTGFNFFYWKYLLGALALYLLSVAVNGYNNLFDSEEDKLATSSGIVKANYLLKEFTWSQLKWNFVLTSIALACVVFLIGNLEFAVLYIFTYAIGIIYTKPIRLKNKPLIGTVFNTYGFSIFPILSCFFLFNGELTATIAFSLATILPTFASCLTAEIADREIDKKIGTRTTACWLGTRIKTVLKAVLIFSIVLYFIAIFVHWAVILVTPFLVAILYEIYKLYMDFSDKKADYTLLKIGANLSKVLVIYIIIAIILHATAATLLTNIFNN
;
A
#
# COMPACT_ATOMS: atom_id res chain seq x y z
N MET A 1 -0.48 0.53 2.21
CA MET A 1 -1.31 1.67 2.69
C MET A 1 -1.23 1.84 4.21
N LEU A 2 -2.04 1.14 5.03
CA LEU A 2 -2.16 1.47 6.46
C LEU A 2 -0.84 1.36 7.23
N VAL A 3 -0.03 0.33 6.99
CA VAL A 3 1.28 0.18 7.67
C VAL A 3 2.22 1.36 7.38
N ILE A 4 2.32 1.77 6.11
CA ILE A 4 3.15 2.92 5.71
C ILE A 4 2.62 4.20 6.37
N TYR A 5 1.29 4.43 6.32
CA TYR A 5 0.66 5.56 7.00
C TYR A 5 0.93 5.54 8.51
N SER A 6 0.87 4.37 9.16
CA SER A 6 1.14 4.25 10.60
C SER A 6 2.58 4.60 10.93
N VAL A 7 3.57 4.07 10.20
CA VAL A 7 4.98 4.36 10.45
C VAL A 7 5.28 5.85 10.22
N VAL A 8 4.88 6.39 9.07
CA VAL A 8 5.18 7.78 8.67
C VAL A 8 4.36 8.79 9.48
N GLY A 9 3.09 8.50 9.68
CA GLY A 9 2.18 9.33 10.47
C GLY A 9 2.60 9.41 11.92
N LEU A 10 2.97 8.28 12.54
CA LEU A 10 3.51 8.30 13.91
C LEU A 10 4.82 9.08 13.97
N TYR A 11 5.71 8.93 12.99
CA TYR A 11 6.92 9.75 12.96
C TYR A 11 6.60 11.25 12.97
N PHE A 12 5.70 11.72 12.09
CA PHE A 12 5.33 13.14 12.03
C PHE A 12 4.51 13.64 13.23
N THR A 13 3.84 12.76 13.98
CA THR A 13 3.15 13.15 15.22
C THR A 13 4.02 13.04 16.48
N GLY A 14 5.33 12.80 16.34
CA GLY A 14 6.21 12.55 17.49
C GLY A 14 5.78 11.30 18.27
N PHE A 15 5.29 10.30 17.55
CA PHE A 15 4.76 9.03 18.04
C PHE A 15 3.50 9.16 18.92
N ASN A 16 2.72 10.22 18.74
CA ASN A 16 1.42 10.38 19.41
C ASN A 16 0.31 9.61 18.68
N PHE A 17 -0.04 8.43 19.19
CA PHE A 17 -1.11 7.57 18.68
C PHE A 17 -2.51 8.15 18.79
N PHE A 18 -2.74 8.96 19.83
CA PHE A 18 -4.05 9.51 20.14
C PHE A 18 -4.24 10.89 19.51
N TYR A 19 -3.31 11.32 18.66
CA TYR A 19 -3.47 12.54 17.89
C TYR A 19 -4.70 12.39 16.98
N TRP A 20 -5.75 13.16 17.24
CA TRP A 20 -7.06 12.95 16.61
C TRP A 20 -6.99 13.04 15.08
N LYS A 21 -6.20 13.97 14.53
CA LYS A 21 -5.99 14.07 13.08
C LYS A 21 -5.37 12.79 12.52
N TYR A 22 -4.44 12.17 13.25
CA TYR A 22 -3.84 10.91 12.82
C TYR A 22 -4.86 9.78 12.71
N LEU A 23 -5.73 9.65 13.71
CA LEU A 23 -6.81 8.66 13.69
C LEU A 23 -7.81 8.93 12.57
N LEU A 24 -8.19 10.20 12.35
CA LEU A 24 -9.07 10.57 11.25
C LEU A 24 -8.43 10.35 9.87
N GLY A 25 -7.14 10.63 9.71
CA GLY A 25 -6.44 10.34 8.46
C GLY A 25 -6.31 8.85 8.19
N ALA A 26 -6.09 8.02 9.21
CA ALA A 26 -6.14 6.56 9.09
C ALA A 26 -7.53 6.07 8.68
N LEU A 27 -8.58 6.62 9.30
CA LEU A 27 -9.97 6.34 8.93
C LEU A 27 -10.27 6.78 7.49
N ALA A 28 -9.82 7.96 7.07
CA ALA A 28 -9.98 8.45 5.70
C ALA A 28 -9.28 7.52 4.70
N LEU A 29 -8.04 7.10 4.99
CA LEU A 29 -7.30 6.14 4.16
C LEU A 29 -8.05 4.81 4.02
N TYR A 30 -8.60 4.30 5.12
CA TYR A 30 -9.42 3.10 5.12
C TYR A 30 -10.69 3.28 4.27
N LEU A 31 -11.46 4.34 4.51
CA LEU A 31 -12.70 4.62 3.78
C LEU A 31 -12.46 4.81 2.28
N LEU A 32 -11.38 5.49 1.89
CA LEU A 32 -10.98 5.62 0.50
C LEU A 32 -10.69 4.26 -0.14
N SER A 33 -9.90 3.42 0.54
CA SER A 33 -9.61 2.06 0.07
C SER A 33 -10.90 1.26 -0.11
N VAL A 34 -11.81 1.30 0.88
CA VAL A 34 -13.09 0.59 0.79
C VAL A 34 -13.94 1.13 -0.35
N ALA A 35 -14.04 2.45 -0.53
CA ALA A 35 -14.83 3.05 -1.59
C ALA A 35 -14.30 2.67 -2.98
N VAL A 36 -12.99 2.82 -3.22
CA VAL A 36 -12.38 2.49 -4.53
C VAL A 36 -12.49 0.99 -4.82
N ASN A 37 -12.27 0.12 -3.84
CA ASN A 37 -12.46 -1.32 -4.01
C ASN A 37 -13.93 -1.70 -4.21
N GLY A 38 -14.85 -1.03 -3.50
CA GLY A 38 -16.30 -1.20 -3.69
C GLY A 38 -16.73 -0.82 -5.11
N TYR A 39 -16.19 0.27 -5.65
CA TYR A 39 -16.35 0.64 -7.05
C TYR A 39 -15.79 -0.45 -7.98
N ASN A 40 -14.58 -0.95 -7.70
CA ASN A 40 -13.98 -2.02 -8.49
C ASN A 40 -14.88 -3.27 -8.56
N ASN A 41 -15.38 -3.72 -7.41
CA ASN A 41 -16.26 -4.89 -7.29
C ASN A 41 -17.57 -4.73 -8.08
N LEU A 42 -18.11 -3.52 -8.17
CA LEU A 42 -19.34 -3.26 -8.93
C LEU A 42 -19.14 -3.47 -10.44
N PHE A 43 -17.98 -3.08 -10.97
CA PHE A 43 -17.73 -3.02 -12.41
C PHE A 43 -16.92 -4.19 -12.95
N ASP A 44 -16.30 -4.99 -12.09
CA ASP A 44 -15.57 -6.21 -12.44
C ASP A 44 -16.38 -7.49 -12.23
N SER A 45 -17.62 -7.39 -11.77
CA SER A 45 -18.41 -8.56 -11.36
C SER A 45 -18.57 -9.64 -12.43
N GLU A 46 -18.51 -9.29 -13.71
CA GLU A 46 -18.53 -10.25 -14.83
C GLU A 46 -17.17 -10.91 -15.06
N GLU A 47 -16.09 -10.13 -15.01
CA GLU A 47 -14.70 -10.61 -15.12
C GLU A 47 -14.38 -11.57 -13.96
N ASP A 48 -14.86 -11.25 -12.75
CA ASP A 48 -14.74 -12.10 -11.56
C ASP A 48 -15.52 -13.42 -11.68
N LYS A 49 -16.71 -13.38 -12.30
CA LYS A 49 -17.49 -14.61 -12.57
C LYS A 49 -16.77 -15.53 -13.56
N LEU A 50 -16.14 -14.98 -14.59
CA LEU A 50 -15.34 -15.73 -15.56
C LEU A 50 -14.08 -16.34 -14.93
N ALA A 51 -13.42 -15.61 -14.02
CA ALA A 51 -12.29 -16.14 -13.24
C ALA A 51 -12.74 -17.30 -12.32
N THR A 52 -13.92 -17.17 -11.69
CA THR A 52 -14.51 -18.20 -10.83
C THR A 52 -14.84 -19.48 -11.61
N SER A 53 -15.52 -19.36 -12.75
CA SER A 53 -15.90 -20.50 -13.59
C SER A 53 -14.71 -21.22 -14.20
N SER A 54 -13.56 -20.53 -14.30
CA SER A 54 -12.27 -21.10 -14.72
C SER A 54 -11.56 -21.92 -13.62
N GLY A 55 -12.20 -22.15 -12.46
CA GLY A 55 -11.68 -22.99 -11.38
C GLY A 55 -10.68 -22.31 -10.45
N ILE A 56 -10.60 -20.97 -10.49
CA ILE A 56 -9.61 -20.22 -9.72
C ILE A 56 -10.31 -19.51 -8.55
N VAL A 57 -9.91 -19.88 -7.34
CA VAL A 57 -10.52 -19.51 -6.04
C VAL A 57 -10.28 -18.04 -5.65
N LYS A 58 -10.01 -17.15 -6.63
CA LYS A 58 -9.97 -15.69 -6.44
C LYS A 58 -11.31 -15.03 -6.78
N ALA A 59 -12.34 -15.82 -7.05
CA ALA A 59 -13.72 -15.38 -7.09
C ALA A 59 -14.01 -14.43 -5.94
N ASN A 60 -14.35 -13.17 -6.25
CA ASN A 60 -14.75 -12.15 -5.31
C ASN A 60 -15.79 -12.76 -4.36
N TYR A 61 -15.37 -13.17 -3.17
CA TYR A 61 -16.20 -13.86 -2.18
C TYR A 61 -17.49 -13.05 -1.91
N LEU A 62 -17.33 -11.73 -2.03
CA LEU A 62 -18.39 -10.76 -1.93
C LEU A 62 -19.53 -10.94 -2.95
N LEU A 63 -19.28 -11.42 -4.17
CA LEU A 63 -20.36 -11.67 -5.14
C LEU A 63 -21.19 -12.92 -4.83
N LYS A 64 -20.69 -13.82 -3.97
CA LYS A 64 -21.47 -14.95 -3.46
C LYS A 64 -22.36 -14.56 -2.29
N GLU A 65 -21.92 -13.58 -1.49
CA GLU A 65 -22.61 -13.19 -0.26
C GLU A 65 -23.45 -11.91 -0.38
N PHE A 66 -23.09 -11.01 -1.30
CA PHE A 66 -23.71 -9.69 -1.42
C PHE A 66 -24.38 -9.50 -2.77
N THR A 67 -25.58 -8.96 -2.72
CA THR A 67 -26.33 -8.47 -3.88
C THR A 67 -25.65 -7.24 -4.48
N TRP A 68 -25.91 -7.00 -5.77
CA TRP A 68 -25.40 -5.81 -6.46
C TRP A 68 -25.86 -4.50 -5.79
N SER A 69 -27.08 -4.48 -5.22
CA SER A 69 -27.60 -3.35 -4.45
C SER A 69 -26.78 -3.09 -3.18
N GLN A 70 -26.39 -4.14 -2.44
CA GLN A 70 -25.55 -4.02 -1.25
C GLN A 70 -24.16 -3.49 -1.59
N LEU A 71 -23.54 -3.96 -2.67
CA LEU A 71 -22.25 -3.43 -3.14
C LEU A 71 -22.35 -1.95 -3.53
N LYS A 72 -23.46 -1.56 -4.19
CA LYS A 72 -23.70 -0.17 -4.59
C LYS A 72 -23.83 0.72 -3.36
N TRP A 73 -24.65 0.32 -2.40
CA TRP A 73 -24.83 1.08 -1.17
C TRP A 73 -23.57 1.12 -0.31
N ASN A 74 -22.78 0.04 -0.28
CA ASN A 74 -21.47 0.06 0.38
C ASN A 74 -20.55 1.13 -0.23
N PHE A 75 -20.43 1.17 -1.56
CA PHE A 75 -19.67 2.21 -2.25
C PHE A 75 -20.19 3.63 -1.94
N VAL A 76 -21.51 3.86 -2.06
CA VAL A 76 -22.10 5.18 -1.81
C VAL A 76 -21.88 5.64 -0.37
N LEU A 77 -22.22 4.80 0.62
CA LEU A 77 -22.12 5.15 2.04
C LEU A 77 -20.67 5.37 2.47
N THR A 78 -19.73 4.56 1.99
CA THR A 78 -18.30 4.73 2.31
C THR A 78 -17.72 5.99 1.67
N SER A 79 -18.19 6.36 0.47
CA SER A 79 -17.80 7.61 -0.19
C SER A 79 -18.35 8.84 0.55
N ILE A 80 -19.59 8.78 1.03
CA ILE A 80 -20.17 9.85 1.88
C ILE A 80 -19.40 9.96 3.19
N ALA A 81 -19.14 8.84 3.87
CA ALA A 81 -18.38 8.82 5.10
C ALA A 81 -16.97 9.39 4.90
N LEU A 82 -16.30 9.04 3.79
CA LEU A 82 -15.01 9.61 3.43
C LEU A 82 -15.08 11.12 3.28
N ALA A 83 -16.06 11.63 2.54
CA ALA A 83 -16.25 13.07 2.35
C ALA A 83 -16.46 13.79 3.68
N CYS A 84 -17.27 13.22 4.58
CA CYS A 84 -17.47 13.77 5.93
C CYS A 84 -16.15 13.81 6.74
N VAL A 85 -15.36 12.73 6.74
CA VAL A 85 -14.09 12.68 7.47
C VAL A 85 -13.08 13.69 6.90
N VAL A 86 -12.96 13.78 5.58
CA VAL A 86 -12.08 14.76 4.91
C VAL A 86 -12.51 16.19 5.25
N PHE A 87 -13.82 16.46 5.26
CA PHE A 87 -14.36 17.76 5.65
C PHE A 87 -14.06 18.09 7.13
N LEU A 88 -14.23 17.13 8.04
CA LEU A 88 -13.94 17.29 9.48
C LEU A 88 -12.45 17.61 9.75
N ILE A 89 -11.54 17.07 8.95
CA ILE A 89 -10.10 17.38 9.05
C ILE A 89 -9.83 18.86 8.74
N GLY A 90 -10.63 19.47 7.85
CA GLY A 90 -10.56 20.91 7.55
C GLY A 90 -9.27 21.37 6.87
N ASN A 91 -8.52 20.47 6.22
CA ASN A 91 -7.27 20.78 5.51
C ASN A 91 -7.49 20.67 3.99
N LEU A 92 -7.30 21.77 3.27
CA LEU A 92 -7.56 21.86 1.83
C LEU A 92 -6.59 20.99 1.01
N GLU A 93 -5.30 21.02 1.32
CA GLU A 93 -4.28 20.27 0.58
C GLU A 93 -4.50 18.76 0.70
N PHE A 94 -4.81 18.31 1.93
CA PHE A 94 -5.23 16.94 2.20
C PHE A 94 -6.51 16.56 1.44
N ALA A 95 -7.52 17.44 1.43
CA ALA A 95 -8.76 17.19 0.71
C ALA A 95 -8.53 17.08 -0.80
N VAL A 96 -7.72 17.96 -1.40
CA VAL A 96 -7.36 17.90 -2.82
C VAL A 96 -6.64 16.59 -3.16
N LEU A 97 -5.68 16.16 -2.34
CA LEU A 97 -4.99 14.88 -2.52
C LEU A 97 -5.98 13.69 -2.53
N TYR A 98 -6.95 13.68 -1.60
CA TYR A 98 -7.94 12.63 -1.51
C TYR A 98 -8.93 12.65 -2.67
N ILE A 99 -9.40 13.82 -3.11
CA ILE A 99 -10.26 13.95 -4.29
C ILE A 99 -9.54 13.44 -5.53
N PHE A 100 -8.28 13.85 -5.73
CA PHE A 100 -7.46 13.40 -6.84
C PHE A 100 -7.25 11.88 -6.81
N THR A 101 -6.89 11.33 -5.66
CA THR A 101 -6.66 9.88 -5.50
C THR A 101 -7.95 9.08 -5.66
N TYR A 102 -9.06 9.59 -5.16
CA TYR A 102 -10.39 9.01 -5.38
C TYR A 102 -10.73 8.98 -6.87
N ALA A 103 -10.56 10.10 -7.57
CA ALA A 103 -10.80 10.18 -9.01
C ALA A 103 -9.91 9.19 -9.79
N ILE A 104 -8.62 9.08 -9.44
CA ILE A 104 -7.72 8.05 -9.97
C ILE A 104 -8.29 6.65 -9.74
N GLY A 105 -8.73 6.35 -8.52
CA GLY A 105 -9.31 5.06 -8.17
C GLY A 105 -10.53 4.70 -9.02
N ILE A 106 -11.39 5.68 -9.30
CA ILE A 106 -12.53 5.51 -10.21
C ILE A 106 -12.04 5.17 -11.63
N ILE A 107 -11.22 6.05 -12.24
CA ILE A 107 -10.76 5.86 -13.63
C ILE A 107 -9.86 4.63 -13.81
N TYR A 108 -9.23 4.17 -12.73
CA TYR A 108 -8.45 2.93 -12.69
C TYR A 108 -9.31 1.72 -13.05
N THR A 109 -10.55 1.68 -12.57
CA THR A 109 -11.54 0.65 -12.88
C THR A 109 -12.36 0.99 -14.11
N LYS A 110 -13.04 2.15 -14.17
CA LYS A 110 -13.85 2.61 -15.32
C LYS A 110 -14.01 4.13 -15.29
N PRO A 111 -14.17 4.80 -16.45
CA PRO A 111 -14.31 4.23 -17.79
C PRO A 111 -12.98 3.89 -18.48
N ILE A 112 -11.85 4.45 -18.02
CA ILE A 112 -10.57 4.38 -18.74
C ILE A 112 -9.87 3.02 -18.58
N ARG A 113 -10.16 2.28 -17.49
CA ARG A 113 -9.56 0.98 -17.18
C ARG A 113 -8.03 1.05 -17.14
N LEU A 114 -7.46 1.99 -16.39
CA LEU A 114 -6.00 2.16 -16.30
C LEU A 114 -5.28 0.89 -15.82
N LYS A 115 -5.95 0.06 -15.00
CA LYS A 115 -5.42 -1.24 -14.56
C LYS A 115 -5.09 -2.20 -15.72
N ASN A 116 -5.75 -2.03 -16.87
CA ASN A 116 -5.54 -2.83 -18.08
C ASN A 116 -4.46 -2.23 -18.99
N LYS A 117 -3.82 -1.13 -18.59
CA LYS A 117 -2.75 -0.47 -19.36
C LYS A 117 -1.39 -0.88 -18.79
N PRO A 118 -0.52 -1.53 -19.59
CA PRO A 118 0.82 -1.91 -19.14
C PRO A 118 1.59 -0.72 -18.60
N LEU A 119 2.40 -0.97 -17.58
CA LEU A 119 3.16 -0.02 -16.76
C LEU A 119 2.29 0.96 -15.97
N ILE A 120 1.34 1.61 -16.64
CA ILE A 120 0.45 2.63 -16.08
C ILE A 120 -0.36 2.05 -14.91
N GLY A 121 -1.01 0.89 -15.10
CA GLY A 121 -1.77 0.24 -14.05
C GLY A 121 -0.92 -0.03 -12.80
N THR A 122 0.25 -0.63 -12.98
CA THR A 122 1.19 -0.91 -11.89
C THR A 122 1.68 0.36 -11.20
N VAL A 123 1.97 1.44 -11.95
CA VAL A 123 2.40 2.73 -11.38
C VAL A 123 1.30 3.34 -10.53
N PHE A 124 0.04 3.35 -11.00
CA PHE A 124 -1.07 3.88 -10.21
C PHE A 124 -1.33 3.06 -8.95
N ASN A 125 -1.22 1.73 -9.06
CA ASN A 125 -1.35 0.85 -7.90
C ASN A 125 -0.22 1.10 -6.89
N THR A 126 1.01 1.28 -7.38
CA THR A 126 2.19 1.63 -6.57
C THR A 126 1.99 2.96 -5.85
N TYR A 127 1.53 3.99 -6.57
CA TYR A 127 1.19 5.30 -6.00
C TYR A 127 0.19 5.14 -4.86
N GLY A 128 -0.92 4.44 -5.08
CA GLY A 128 -1.92 4.19 -4.05
C GLY A 128 -1.32 3.49 -2.83
N PHE A 129 -0.55 2.43 -3.04
CA PHE A 129 -0.06 1.62 -1.93
C PHE A 129 1.07 2.24 -1.11
N SER A 130 1.89 3.12 -1.70
CA SER A 130 3.10 3.69 -1.09
C SER A 130 3.08 5.22 -0.97
N ILE A 131 3.06 5.92 -2.10
CA ILE A 131 3.24 7.38 -2.17
C ILE A 131 2.06 8.12 -1.56
N PHE A 132 0.83 7.73 -1.87
CA PHE A 132 -0.37 8.38 -1.36
C PHE A 132 -0.42 8.42 0.18
N PRO A 133 -0.25 7.29 0.91
CA PRO A 133 -0.14 7.31 2.37
C PRO A 133 0.89 8.30 2.93
N ILE A 134 2.05 8.41 2.27
CA ILE A 134 3.13 9.31 2.70
C ILE A 134 2.73 10.77 2.49
N LEU A 135 2.18 11.10 1.30
CA LEU A 135 1.67 12.44 1.01
C LEU A 135 0.50 12.82 1.92
N SER A 136 -0.36 11.87 2.26
CA SER A 136 -1.43 12.06 3.24
C SER A 136 -0.87 12.47 4.60
N CYS A 137 0.19 11.81 5.09
CA CYS A 137 0.85 12.20 6.33
C CYS A 137 1.53 13.58 6.20
N PHE A 138 2.19 13.87 5.08
CA PHE A 138 2.83 15.16 4.82
C PHE A 138 1.84 16.32 4.92
N PHE A 139 0.75 16.30 4.14
CA PHE A 139 -0.22 17.39 4.13
C PHE A 139 -1.04 17.47 5.43
N LEU A 140 -1.27 16.35 6.10
CA LEU A 140 -2.06 16.33 7.33
C LEU A 140 -1.30 16.88 8.55
N PHE A 141 0.02 16.63 8.61
CA PHE A 141 0.86 16.97 9.76
C PHE A 141 1.87 18.07 9.48
N ASN A 142 1.85 18.70 8.30
CA ASN A 142 2.91 19.58 7.82
C ASN A 142 4.29 18.90 7.93
N GLY A 143 4.34 17.65 7.45
CA GLY A 143 5.52 16.79 7.56
C GLY A 143 6.75 17.41 6.91
N GLU A 144 7.93 16.98 7.34
CA GLU A 144 9.19 17.45 6.77
C GLU A 144 9.35 16.94 5.32
N LEU A 145 9.67 17.85 4.39
CA LEU A 145 9.79 17.51 2.97
C LEU A 145 10.89 16.47 2.69
N THR A 146 12.04 16.60 3.35
CA THR A 146 13.18 15.67 3.23
C THR A 146 12.78 14.26 3.68
N ALA A 147 12.08 14.12 4.81
CA ALA A 147 11.56 12.86 5.31
C ALA A 147 10.52 12.26 4.34
N THR A 148 9.61 13.07 3.81
CA THR A 148 8.63 12.64 2.80
C THR A 148 9.29 12.11 1.54
N ILE A 149 10.33 12.79 1.04
CA ILE A 149 11.11 12.33 -0.12
C ILE A 149 11.80 11.02 0.21
N ALA A 150 12.46 10.94 1.37
CA ALA A 150 13.20 9.77 1.79
C ALA A 150 12.29 8.53 1.96
N PHE A 151 11.15 8.65 2.65
CA PHE A 151 10.16 7.57 2.74
C PHE A 151 9.61 7.16 1.37
N SER A 152 9.41 8.12 0.45
CA SER A 152 8.92 7.84 -0.90
C SER A 152 9.95 7.03 -1.70
N LEU A 153 11.22 7.44 -1.68
CA LEU A 153 12.33 6.71 -2.31
C LEU A 153 12.47 5.29 -1.76
N ALA A 154 12.35 5.15 -0.43
CA ALA A 154 12.50 3.88 0.26
C ALA A 154 11.35 2.90 0.00
N THR A 155 10.18 3.35 -0.44
CA THR A 155 8.97 2.50 -0.54
C THR A 155 8.42 2.33 -1.95
N ILE A 156 8.76 3.21 -2.90
CA ILE A 156 8.17 3.20 -4.26
C ILE A 156 8.51 1.93 -5.06
N LEU A 157 9.79 1.62 -5.27
CA LEU A 157 10.22 0.44 -6.04
C LEU A 157 9.89 -0.90 -5.34
N PRO A 158 10.02 -1.03 -4.01
CA PRO A 158 9.54 -2.22 -3.30
C PRO A 158 8.06 -2.48 -3.53
N THR A 159 7.25 -1.42 -3.48
CA THR A 159 5.81 -1.53 -3.69
C THR A 159 5.51 -1.87 -5.15
N PHE A 160 6.24 -1.27 -6.09
CA PHE A 160 6.14 -1.62 -7.51
C PHE A 160 6.47 -3.09 -7.76
N ALA A 161 7.53 -3.61 -7.15
CA ALA A 161 7.89 -5.02 -7.22
C ALA A 161 6.78 -5.92 -6.67
N SER A 162 6.19 -5.56 -5.52
CA SER A 162 5.05 -6.29 -4.94
C SER A 162 3.83 -6.29 -5.86
N CYS A 163 3.50 -5.15 -6.47
CA CYS A 163 2.44 -5.06 -7.48
C CYS A 163 2.74 -5.95 -8.70
N LEU A 164 3.97 -5.97 -9.21
CA LEU A 164 4.35 -6.87 -10.30
C LEU A 164 4.24 -8.34 -9.90
N THR A 165 4.66 -8.71 -8.70
CA THR A 165 4.53 -10.09 -8.19
C THR A 165 3.07 -10.52 -8.14
N ALA A 166 2.17 -9.64 -7.70
CA ALA A 166 0.73 -9.89 -7.74
C ALA A 166 0.22 -10.09 -9.18
N GLU A 167 0.61 -9.23 -10.12
CA GLU A 167 0.24 -9.38 -11.54
C GLU A 167 0.83 -10.66 -12.17
N ILE A 168 2.02 -11.11 -11.76
CA ILE A 168 2.60 -12.39 -12.23
C ILE A 168 1.73 -13.56 -11.80
N ALA A 169 1.25 -13.56 -10.55
CA ALA A 169 0.37 -14.61 -10.05
C ALA A 169 -0.97 -14.67 -10.80
N ASP A 170 -1.44 -13.52 -11.31
CA ASP A 170 -2.73 -13.40 -12.02
C ASP A 170 -2.60 -13.48 -13.56
N ARG A 171 -1.37 -13.54 -14.07
CA ARG A 171 -1.05 -13.48 -15.51
C ARG A 171 -1.80 -14.48 -16.38
N GLU A 172 -2.00 -15.71 -15.92
CA GLU A 172 -2.72 -16.72 -16.71
C GLU A 172 -4.20 -16.36 -16.89
N ILE A 173 -4.83 -15.80 -15.86
CA ILE A 173 -6.23 -15.37 -15.88
C ILE A 173 -6.36 -14.13 -16.72
N ASP A 174 -5.51 -13.13 -16.45
CA ASP A 174 -5.49 -11.86 -17.17
C ASP A 174 -5.41 -12.10 -18.67
N LYS A 175 -4.57 -13.05 -19.12
CA LYS A 175 -4.50 -13.46 -20.53
C LYS A 175 -5.80 -14.08 -21.04
N LYS A 176 -6.45 -14.94 -20.26
CA LYS A 176 -7.71 -15.61 -20.66
C LYS A 176 -8.86 -14.61 -20.82
N ILE A 177 -8.94 -13.61 -19.95
CA ILE A 177 -10.00 -12.58 -20.00
C ILE A 177 -9.62 -11.36 -20.87
N GLY A 178 -8.44 -11.38 -21.51
CA GLY A 178 -8.00 -10.31 -22.41
C GLY A 178 -7.45 -9.06 -21.71
N THR A 179 -7.17 -9.13 -20.41
CA THR A 179 -6.57 -8.05 -19.63
C THR A 179 -5.07 -7.93 -19.94
N ARG A 180 -4.63 -6.71 -20.25
CA ARG A 180 -3.24 -6.42 -20.64
C ARG A 180 -2.47 -5.74 -19.50
N THR A 181 -2.27 -6.45 -18.38
CA THR A 181 -1.42 -6.00 -17.27
C THR A 181 0.06 -5.89 -17.67
N THR A 182 0.90 -5.31 -16.79
CA THR A 182 2.34 -5.19 -17.03
C THR A 182 3.00 -6.57 -17.08
N ALA A 183 2.58 -7.51 -16.23
CA ALA A 183 3.04 -8.89 -16.29
C ALA A 183 2.64 -9.59 -17.60
N CYS A 184 1.43 -9.36 -18.10
CA CYS A 184 1.00 -9.85 -19.42
C CYS A 184 1.87 -9.28 -20.55
N TRP A 185 2.13 -7.98 -20.53
CA TRP A 185 2.91 -7.27 -21.54
C TRP A 185 4.40 -7.65 -21.55
N LEU A 186 5.05 -7.69 -20.38
CA LEU A 186 6.46 -8.03 -20.26
C LEU A 186 6.74 -9.50 -20.60
N GLY A 187 5.73 -10.35 -20.50
CA GLY A 187 5.85 -11.72 -20.95
C GLY A 187 6.86 -12.51 -20.10
N THR A 188 7.85 -13.11 -20.75
CA THR A 188 8.94 -13.83 -20.09
C THR A 188 9.99 -12.90 -19.45
N ARG A 189 10.05 -11.64 -19.88
CA ARG A 189 11.01 -10.64 -19.36
C ARG A 189 10.67 -10.16 -17.94
N ILE A 190 9.47 -10.46 -17.46
CA ILE A 190 8.97 -10.00 -16.17
C ILE A 190 9.89 -10.38 -15.00
N LYS A 191 10.47 -11.60 -15.00
CA LYS A 191 11.42 -12.03 -13.96
C LYS A 191 12.68 -11.16 -13.96
N THR A 192 13.21 -10.80 -15.12
CA THR A 192 14.38 -9.93 -15.26
C THR A 192 14.08 -8.51 -14.80
N VAL A 193 12.93 -7.96 -15.20
CA VAL A 193 12.50 -6.62 -14.76
C VAL A 193 12.30 -6.58 -13.25
N LEU A 194 11.63 -7.58 -12.68
CA LEU A 194 11.41 -7.67 -11.24
C LEU A 194 12.74 -7.72 -10.47
N LYS A 195 13.72 -8.53 -10.92
CA LYS A 195 15.07 -8.55 -10.34
C LYS A 195 15.74 -7.17 -10.39
N ALA A 196 15.66 -6.48 -11.53
CA ALA A 196 16.23 -5.14 -11.66
C ALA A 196 15.56 -4.15 -10.68
N VAL A 197 14.23 -4.13 -10.62
CA VAL A 197 13.47 -3.28 -9.69
C VAL A 197 13.89 -3.53 -8.24
N LEU A 198 14.04 -4.80 -7.83
CA LEU A 198 14.43 -5.15 -6.47
C LEU A 198 15.87 -4.72 -6.15
N ILE A 199 16.81 -4.84 -7.08
CA ILE A 199 18.19 -4.34 -6.91
C ILE A 199 18.18 -2.80 -6.76
N PHE A 200 17.47 -2.10 -7.65
CA PHE A 200 17.34 -0.64 -7.55
C PHE A 200 16.63 -0.20 -6.28
N SER A 201 15.71 -1.01 -5.74
CA SER A 201 15.05 -0.74 -4.46
C SER A 201 16.05 -0.66 -3.30
N ILE A 202 17.05 -1.56 -3.27
CA ILE A 202 18.11 -1.54 -2.26
C ILE A 202 18.95 -0.26 -2.38
N VAL A 203 19.31 0.13 -3.61
CA VAL A 203 20.07 1.36 -3.87
C VAL A 203 19.30 2.59 -3.41
N LEU A 204 18.02 2.72 -3.79
CA LEU A 204 17.18 3.83 -3.36
C LEU A 204 16.97 3.86 -1.84
N TYR A 205 16.92 2.69 -1.19
CA TYR A 205 16.82 2.60 0.25
C TYR A 205 18.05 3.20 0.95
N PHE A 206 19.27 2.89 0.49
CA PHE A 206 20.48 3.51 1.04
C PHE A 206 20.53 5.01 0.76
N ILE A 207 20.19 5.44 -0.46
CA ILE A 207 20.07 6.88 -0.77
C ILE A 207 19.08 7.56 0.19
N ALA A 208 17.94 6.92 0.45
CA ALA A 208 16.92 7.44 1.34
C ALA A 208 17.44 7.58 2.79
N ILE A 209 18.24 6.64 3.30
CA ILE A 209 18.91 6.77 4.61
C ILE A 209 19.84 7.98 4.64
N PHE A 210 20.63 8.20 3.58
CA PHE A 210 21.50 9.38 3.48
C PHE A 210 20.72 10.69 3.45
N VAL A 211 19.53 10.70 2.85
CA VAL A 211 18.64 11.88 2.85
C VAL A 211 18.00 12.09 4.22
N HIS A 212 17.53 11.01 4.86
CA HIS A 212 16.86 11.10 6.16
C HIS A 212 16.92 9.79 6.95
N TRP A 213 17.48 9.84 8.17
CA TRP A 213 17.71 8.66 9.01
C TRP A 213 16.43 7.90 9.40
N ALA A 214 15.30 8.61 9.58
CA ALA A 214 14.03 8.00 9.98
C ALA A 214 13.48 6.96 8.99
N VAL A 215 14.05 6.87 7.78
CA VAL A 215 13.80 5.77 6.83
C VAL A 215 14.11 4.40 7.44
N ILE A 216 14.98 4.32 8.44
CA ILE A 216 15.25 3.07 9.18
C ILE A 216 13.94 2.49 9.78
N LEU A 217 12.93 3.32 10.05
CA LEU A 217 11.64 2.83 10.54
C LEU A 217 10.90 1.94 9.52
N VAL A 218 11.23 2.05 8.23
CA VAL A 218 10.72 1.18 7.17
C VAL A 218 11.71 0.06 6.78
N THR A 219 12.80 -0.17 7.54
CA THR A 219 13.74 -1.30 7.33
C THR A 219 13.07 -2.68 7.27
N PRO A 220 12.02 -2.98 8.05
CA PRO A 220 11.34 -4.28 7.94
C PRO A 220 10.81 -4.56 6.52
N PHE A 221 10.51 -3.52 5.73
CA PHE A 221 10.16 -3.67 4.31
C PHE A 221 11.37 -4.11 3.47
N LEU A 222 12.59 -3.68 3.82
CA LEU A 222 13.82 -4.16 3.17
C LEU A 222 14.01 -5.67 3.40
N VAL A 223 13.71 -6.17 4.59
CA VAL A 223 13.76 -7.62 4.86
C VAL A 223 12.78 -8.38 3.99
N ALA A 224 11.57 -7.85 3.80
CA ALA A 224 10.58 -8.43 2.89
C ALA A 224 11.06 -8.41 1.43
N ILE A 225 11.70 -7.33 0.96
CA ILE A 225 12.30 -7.23 -0.38
C ILE A 225 13.39 -8.29 -0.56
N LEU A 226 14.34 -8.37 0.37
CA LEU A 226 15.44 -9.33 0.31
C LEU A 226 14.92 -10.77 0.29
N TYR A 227 13.84 -11.03 1.02
CA TYR A 227 13.15 -12.30 0.99
C TYR A 227 12.47 -12.57 -0.37
N GLU A 228 11.80 -11.60 -0.98
CA GLU A 228 11.22 -11.74 -2.32
C GLU A 228 12.31 -11.98 -3.39
N ILE A 229 13.47 -11.32 -3.26
CA ILE A 229 14.65 -11.62 -4.09
C ILE A 229 15.06 -13.08 -3.90
N TYR A 230 15.21 -13.53 -2.65
CA TYR A 230 15.56 -14.92 -2.35
C TYR A 230 14.55 -15.91 -2.97
N LYS A 231 13.24 -15.63 -2.88
CA LYS A 231 12.17 -16.43 -3.49
C LYS A 231 12.28 -16.49 -5.02
N LEU A 232 12.71 -15.41 -5.67
CA LEU A 232 12.92 -15.41 -7.13
C LEU A 232 14.09 -16.29 -7.59
N TYR A 233 15.04 -16.59 -6.70
CA TYR A 233 16.19 -17.45 -7.00
C TYR A 233 15.98 -18.90 -6.57
N MET A 234 15.12 -19.16 -5.60
CA MET A 234 14.76 -20.51 -5.17
C MET A 234 13.44 -20.91 -5.84
N ASP A 235 13.50 -21.85 -6.79
CA ASP A 235 12.33 -22.31 -7.57
C ASP A 235 11.35 -23.10 -6.67
N PHE A 236 10.60 -22.39 -5.83
CA PHE A 236 9.59 -22.98 -4.95
C PHE A 236 8.29 -23.15 -5.75
N SER A 237 8.24 -24.20 -6.59
CA SER A 237 7.02 -24.67 -7.24
C SER A 237 6.02 -25.33 -6.28
N ASP A 238 6.18 -25.16 -4.95
CA ASP A 238 5.54 -25.99 -3.94
C ASP A 238 4.57 -25.18 -3.06
N LYS A 239 3.28 -25.56 -3.09
CA LYS A 239 2.16 -24.90 -2.39
C LYS A 239 2.36 -24.81 -0.86
N LYS A 240 3.24 -25.62 -0.28
CA LYS A 240 3.62 -25.53 1.15
C LYS A 240 4.38 -24.24 1.49
N ALA A 241 5.10 -23.66 0.53
CA ALA A 241 5.83 -22.41 0.73
C ALA A 241 4.89 -21.23 0.97
N ASP A 242 3.72 -21.20 0.31
CA ASP A 242 2.72 -20.12 0.43
C ASP A 242 2.06 -20.05 1.82
N TYR A 243 1.87 -21.19 2.49
CA TYR A 243 1.33 -21.20 3.86
C TYR A 243 2.36 -20.74 4.90
N THR A 244 3.61 -21.17 4.74
CA THR A 244 4.73 -20.69 5.56
C THR A 244 4.95 -19.19 5.35
N LEU A 245 4.72 -18.70 4.13
CA LEU A 245 4.76 -17.28 3.75
C LEU A 245 3.67 -16.44 4.40
N LEU A 246 2.42 -16.89 4.41
CA LEU A 246 1.35 -16.24 5.17
C LEU A 246 1.70 -16.17 6.66
N LYS A 247 2.33 -17.21 7.20
CA LYS A 247 2.76 -17.28 8.60
C LYS A 247 3.95 -16.35 8.88
N ILE A 248 4.94 -16.29 7.98
CA ILE A 248 6.08 -15.36 8.06
C ILE A 248 5.60 -13.92 7.91
N GLY A 249 4.73 -13.62 6.96
CA GLY A 249 4.13 -12.29 6.77
C GLY A 249 3.31 -11.85 7.98
N ALA A 250 2.50 -12.75 8.54
CA ALA A 250 1.75 -12.51 9.78
C ALA A 250 2.66 -12.36 11.01
N ASN A 251 3.83 -13.00 11.03
CA ASN A 251 4.81 -12.84 12.08
C ASN A 251 5.68 -11.58 11.87
N LEU A 252 5.99 -11.21 10.63
CA LEU A 252 6.66 -9.96 10.28
C LEU A 252 5.79 -8.77 10.63
N SER A 253 4.48 -8.82 10.38
CA SER A 253 3.56 -7.77 10.82
C SER A 253 3.49 -7.67 12.34
N LYS A 254 3.51 -8.79 13.08
CA LYS A 254 3.66 -8.78 14.55
C LYS A 254 5.00 -8.20 15.00
N VAL A 255 6.10 -8.57 14.34
CA VAL A 255 7.45 -8.04 14.63
C VAL A 255 7.51 -6.55 14.29
N LEU A 256 6.84 -6.09 13.23
CA LEU A 256 6.73 -4.67 12.89
C LEU A 256 5.96 -3.91 13.97
N VAL A 257 4.86 -4.47 14.48
CA VAL A 257 4.11 -3.90 15.60
C VAL A 257 4.98 -3.83 16.85
N ILE A 258 5.71 -4.91 17.19
CA ILE A 258 6.64 -4.93 18.33
C ILE A 258 7.78 -3.91 18.13
N TYR A 259 8.36 -3.85 16.92
CA TYR A 259 9.43 -2.90 16.58
C TYR A 259 8.95 -1.45 16.70
N ILE A 260 7.75 -1.14 16.19
CA ILE A 260 7.12 0.16 16.35
C ILE A 260 6.98 0.47 17.85
N ILE A 261 6.42 -0.45 18.65
CA ILE A 261 6.30 -0.32 20.11
C ILE A 261 7.65 -0.04 20.78
N ILE A 262 8.70 -0.78 20.42
CA ILE A 262 10.05 -0.58 20.96
C ILE A 262 10.60 0.80 20.56
N ALA A 263 10.46 1.21 19.30
CA ALA A 263 10.90 2.52 18.83
C ALA A 263 10.20 3.66 19.59
N ILE A 264 8.91 3.49 19.90
CA ILE A 264 8.13 4.43 20.71
C ILE A 264 8.65 4.50 22.14
N ILE A 265 8.87 3.34 22.78
CA ILE A 265 9.41 3.26 24.14
C ILE A 265 10.77 3.96 24.19
N LEU A 266 11.66 3.64 23.25
CA LEU A 266 13.00 4.23 23.18
C LEU A 266 12.94 5.74 22.96
N HIS A 267 12.05 6.23 22.09
CA HIS A 267 11.88 7.67 21.85
C HIS A 267 11.33 8.40 23.09
N ALA A 268 10.28 7.87 23.72
CA ALA A 268 9.71 8.43 24.95
C ALA A 268 10.74 8.44 26.09
N THR A 269 11.54 7.38 26.21
CA THR A 269 12.60 7.29 27.22
C THR A 269 13.71 8.30 26.94
N ALA A 270 14.16 8.43 25.68
CA ALA A 270 15.18 9.39 25.28
C ALA A 270 14.74 10.85 25.48
N ALA A 271 13.50 11.19 25.13
CA ALA A 271 12.94 12.52 25.35
C ALA A 271 12.89 12.87 26.85
N THR A 272 12.47 11.91 27.69
CA THR A 272 12.44 12.08 29.15
C THR A 272 13.84 12.27 29.71
N LEU A 273 14.81 11.47 29.24
CA LEU A 273 16.20 11.53 29.70
C LEU A 273 16.85 12.88 29.36
N LEU A 274 16.65 13.38 28.14
CA LEU A 274 17.15 14.68 27.70
C LEU A 274 16.52 15.81 28.50
N THR A 275 15.21 15.75 28.76
CA THR A 275 14.51 16.76 29.57
C THR A 275 15.08 16.82 31.00
N ASN A 276 15.41 15.68 31.60
CA ASN A 276 16.00 15.61 32.94
C ASN A 276 17.45 16.09 32.99
N ILE A 277 18.20 15.97 31.88
CA ILE A 277 19.60 16.44 31.80
C ILE A 277 19.66 17.96 31.65
N PHE A 278 18.74 18.57 30.90
CA PHE A 278 18.76 20.02 30.64
C PHE A 278 18.02 20.87 31.68
N ASN A 279 17.22 20.25 32.56
CA ASN A 279 16.49 20.94 33.63
C ASN A 279 17.13 20.80 35.02
N ASN A 280 18.29 20.14 35.13
CA ASN A 280 19.12 20.05 36.34
C ASN A 280 20.49 20.67 36.07
#